data_AF-A0A1A8XN61-F1
#
_entry.id   AF-A0A1A8XN61-F1
#
_cell.length_a   1.000
_cell.length_b   1.000
_cell.length_c   1.000
_cell.angle_alpha   90.00
_cell.angle_beta   90.00
_cell.angle_gamma   90.00
#
_symmetry.space_group_name_H-M   'P 1'
#
loop_
_entity.id
_entity.type
_entity.pdbx_description
1 polymer ?
#
loop_
_entity_poly.entity_id
_entity_poly.type
_entity_poly.pdbx_seq_one_letter_code
_entity_poly.pdbx_strand_id
1 'polypeptide(L)'
;MKRRDFLAASALLSLLTPSSVLADQKKKTAATPATAKPVAKSGAKPAAKSGGRGAAKAAGKAGAHKAGRHGYRPVVEKPAPVVATTPPSAIEPRNAISLPDEPLPQWRTYDLTSSLTLNNVKGKLRVWLPLAQYKDTPWQRSLGHNWQGNFDSAGIYRDPVAEMEVFYADWKEGVSTPQLQLVSQVAKQDRHFDITRRGSVSERGEVLRRCLQASNLVPNDGLVRQTAERAIGRIKDPVAQGKAIYDWVVENTMFDPSASGIGRGDIEAMLDSGQLSGRSADISLLFVGLCRSMGIPARPVFGLRVDSSRLFTGLGVIGNLRAAQHCRAEFYTPGYGWIPVDPADVRKSIQDEGLTSGDAKLVVLRKLLFGFWEMNWIAYNAALDVKLQGGSGRTLPFLILPQAEATGVRFDSTDTTRFNYTVTASRVDG
;
A
#
# COMPACT_ATOMS: atom_id res chain seq x y z
N MET A 1 -22.64 47.99 11.07
CA MET A 1 -21.93 49.20 10.57
C MET A 1 -21.05 49.73 11.70
N LYS A 2 -19.81 50.16 11.38
CA LYS A 2 -18.85 50.89 12.26
C LYS A 2 -18.37 50.07 13.49
N ARG A 3 -17.09 49.65 13.59
CA ARG A 3 -15.87 50.45 13.84
C ARG A 3 -15.98 51.24 15.14
N ARG A 4 -14.99 51.33 16.02
CA ARG A 4 -13.60 50.85 16.23
C ARG A 4 -13.20 51.69 17.46
N ASP A 5 -12.30 51.21 18.32
CA ASP A 5 -11.20 52.00 18.91
C ASP A 5 -10.53 51.20 20.02
N PHE A 6 -9.22 50.99 19.89
CA PHE A 6 -8.29 50.83 21.00
C PHE A 6 -6.85 51.00 20.47
N LEU A 7 -6.22 52.11 20.86
CA LEU A 7 -4.79 52.39 20.76
C LEU A 7 -4.14 51.87 22.07
N ALA A 8 -3.10 51.04 22.01
CA ALA A 8 -1.67 51.38 21.87
C ALA A 8 -0.97 51.80 23.19
N ALA A 9 -0.13 50.89 23.72
CA ALA A 9 0.90 51.02 24.77
C ALA A 9 1.39 49.57 25.08
N SER A 10 2.66 49.21 25.29
CA SER A 10 3.93 49.96 25.35
C SER A 10 5.08 49.11 24.78
N ALA A 11 6.22 49.75 24.48
CA ALA A 11 7.48 49.10 24.09
C ALA A 11 8.49 49.09 25.27
N LEU A 12 9.71 48.58 25.01
CA LEU A 12 10.91 48.53 25.89
C LEU A 12 10.84 47.42 26.98
N LEU A 13 11.90 46.70 27.34
CA LEU A 13 13.33 46.65 26.92
C LEU A 13 13.60 45.24 26.28
N SER A 14 14.80 44.72 25.96
CA SER A 14 16.22 45.11 26.09
C SER A 14 17.07 44.34 25.05
N LEU A 15 18.33 44.76 24.84
CA LEU A 15 19.34 44.05 24.02
C LEU A 15 20.30 43.22 24.89
N LEU A 16 20.77 42.06 24.39
CA LEU A 16 22.11 41.51 24.69
C LEU A 16 22.56 40.55 23.57
N THR A 17 23.78 40.76 23.05
CA THR A 17 24.54 39.88 22.14
C THR A 17 26.04 39.99 22.48
N PRO A 18 26.95 39.23 21.86
CA PRO A 18 27.30 37.85 22.22
C PRO A 18 28.78 37.74 22.68
N SER A 19 29.32 36.52 22.86
CA SER A 19 30.75 36.35 23.16
C SER A 19 31.38 35.13 22.47
N SER A 20 32.54 35.39 21.83
CA SER A 20 33.71 34.51 21.57
C SER A 20 33.48 33.02 21.25
N VAL A 21 33.78 32.53 20.03
CA VAL A 21 35.14 32.33 19.46
C VAL A 21 35.99 31.33 20.25
N LEU A 22 36.17 30.14 19.67
CA LEU A 22 37.47 29.45 19.63
C LEU A 22 37.48 28.53 18.40
N ALA A 23 38.47 28.73 17.53
CA ALA A 23 38.77 27.85 16.42
C ALA A 23 40.01 27.02 16.77
N ASP A 24 40.11 25.80 16.26
CA ASP A 24 41.43 25.22 16.01
C ASP A 24 41.45 24.45 14.68
N GLN A 25 42.53 24.67 13.93
CA GLN A 25 42.81 24.02 12.64
C GLN A 25 44.29 23.68 12.58
N LYS A 26 44.60 22.38 12.64
CA LYS A 26 45.77 21.69 12.06
C LYS A 26 45.60 20.20 12.38
N LYS A 27 46.01 19.23 11.55
CA LYS A 27 47.12 19.24 10.58
C LYS A 27 46.75 18.39 9.35
N LYS A 28 47.17 18.83 8.15
CA LYS A 28 47.37 17.93 7.01
C LYS A 28 48.64 17.11 7.25
N THR A 29 48.62 15.83 6.91
CA THR A 29 49.81 15.06 6.52
C THR A 29 49.53 14.43 5.17
N ALA A 30 50.38 14.74 4.18
CA ALA A 30 50.27 14.21 2.82
C ALA A 30 50.99 12.86 2.71
N ALA A 31 50.41 11.94 1.95
CA ALA A 31 51.10 10.76 1.43
C ALA A 31 50.44 10.29 0.12
N THR A 32 51.20 10.32 -0.97
CA THR A 32 50.90 9.76 -2.30
C THR A 32 52.22 9.84 -3.11
N PRO A 33 52.48 9.01 -4.13
CA PRO A 33 51.69 7.88 -4.63
C PRO A 33 52.43 6.53 -4.63
N ALA A 34 51.68 5.44 -4.79
CA ALA A 34 52.22 4.16 -5.26
C ALA A 34 51.49 3.76 -6.55
N THR A 35 52.24 3.65 -7.64
CA THR A 35 51.74 3.35 -8.98
C THR A 35 51.73 1.84 -9.26
N ALA A 36 50.60 1.31 -9.70
CA ALA A 36 50.54 0.08 -10.50
C ALA A 36 49.46 0.21 -11.58
N LYS A 37 49.82 -0.05 -12.84
CA LYS A 37 48.94 0.02 -14.02
C LYS A 37 48.57 -1.42 -14.50
N PRO A 38 47.72 -1.60 -15.54
CA PRO A 38 46.71 -2.66 -15.52
C PRO A 38 47.09 -3.92 -16.30
N VAL A 39 46.28 -4.96 -16.15
CA VAL A 39 46.18 -6.07 -17.12
C VAL A 39 44.77 -6.10 -17.68
N ALA A 40 44.65 -6.24 -18.99
CA ALA A 40 43.38 -6.25 -19.71
C ALA A 40 43.22 -7.50 -20.59
N LYS A 41 41.96 -7.98 -20.67
CA LYS A 41 41.31 -8.67 -21.80
C LYS A 41 42.05 -9.80 -22.55
N SER A 42 41.45 -10.99 -22.43
CA SER A 42 41.11 -11.87 -23.57
C SER A 42 39.89 -12.73 -23.16
N GLY A 43 38.81 -12.94 -23.92
CA GLY A 43 38.50 -12.51 -25.28
C GLY A 43 38.51 -13.66 -26.30
N ALA A 44 37.50 -14.55 -26.27
CA ALA A 44 37.03 -15.32 -27.44
C ALA A 44 35.79 -16.20 -27.14
N LYS A 45 34.68 -15.95 -27.85
CA LYS A 45 33.81 -16.98 -28.45
C LYS A 45 34.34 -17.19 -29.90
N PRO A 46 34.10 -18.30 -30.63
CA PRO A 46 32.73 -18.68 -31.03
C PRO A 46 32.51 -20.19 -31.33
N ALA A 47 31.39 -20.45 -32.02
CA ALA A 47 31.07 -21.61 -32.88
C ALA A 47 30.25 -22.78 -32.28
N ALA A 48 29.51 -23.43 -33.18
CA ALA A 48 28.39 -24.33 -32.91
C ALA A 48 28.57 -25.71 -33.55
N LYS A 49 27.78 -26.70 -33.08
CA LYS A 49 27.31 -27.94 -33.77
C LYS A 49 26.41 -28.69 -32.77
N SER A 50 25.13 -28.96 -33.02
CA SER A 50 24.46 -29.83 -34.01
C SER A 50 24.20 -31.27 -33.50
N GLY A 51 22.93 -31.66 -33.42
CA GLY A 51 22.46 -33.03 -33.14
C GLY A 51 21.18 -33.02 -32.28
N GLY A 52 20.09 -33.72 -32.59
CA GLY A 52 19.80 -34.55 -33.77
C GLY A 52 19.19 -35.91 -33.41
N ARG A 53 17.88 -35.96 -33.16
CA ARG A 53 16.96 -37.13 -33.09
C ARG A 53 15.56 -36.59 -32.75
N GLY A 54 14.44 -37.02 -33.32
CA GLY A 54 14.18 -38.04 -34.34
C GLY A 54 12.85 -38.75 -34.04
N ALA A 55 11.77 -38.41 -34.74
CA ALA A 55 10.45 -39.04 -34.58
C ALA A 55 9.74 -39.19 -35.93
N ALA A 56 9.22 -40.39 -36.21
CA ALA A 56 8.64 -40.76 -37.51
C ALA A 56 7.09 -40.68 -37.54
N LYS A 57 6.53 -40.80 -38.74
CA LYS A 57 5.10 -40.56 -39.07
C LYS A 57 4.22 -41.82 -39.00
N ALA A 58 2.91 -41.55 -38.92
CA ALA A 58 1.78 -42.28 -39.54
C ALA A 58 1.41 -43.69 -39.01
N ALA A 59 0.22 -44.28 -39.25
CA ALA A 59 -1.20 -43.84 -39.39
C ALA A 59 -1.99 -44.89 -40.22
N GLY A 60 -3.19 -45.28 -39.78
CA GLY A 60 -4.19 -46.14 -40.47
C GLY A 60 -5.16 -46.72 -39.41
N LYS A 61 -6.51 -46.64 -39.47
CA LYS A 61 -7.54 -46.99 -40.50
C LYS A 61 -7.55 -48.49 -40.87
N ALA A 62 -8.69 -49.20 -40.98
CA ALA A 62 -10.12 -48.91 -40.72
C ALA A 62 -10.99 -50.22 -40.77
N GLY A 63 -12.30 -50.12 -40.49
CA GLY A 63 -13.34 -51.17 -40.72
C GLY A 63 -14.40 -51.15 -39.61
N ALA A 64 -15.71 -50.87 -39.76
CA ALA A 64 -16.73 -50.94 -40.82
C ALA A 64 -17.45 -52.30 -40.95
N HIS A 65 -18.76 -52.35 -40.65
CA HIS A 65 -19.80 -53.17 -41.33
C HIS A 65 -21.22 -52.67 -40.97
N LYS A 66 -22.23 -53.04 -41.78
CA LYS A 66 -23.59 -52.45 -41.80
C LYS A 66 -24.71 -53.51 -41.63
N ALA A 67 -25.70 -53.14 -40.83
CA ALA A 67 -27.15 -53.11 -41.11
C ALA A 67 -27.99 -54.39 -41.36
N GLY A 68 -29.18 -54.40 -40.75
CA GLY A 68 -30.35 -55.22 -41.09
C GLY A 68 -31.65 -54.42 -40.86
N ARG A 69 -32.72 -54.70 -41.61
CA ARG A 69 -34.04 -54.03 -41.56
C ARG A 69 -35.13 -55.00 -41.11
N HIS A 70 -36.12 -54.56 -40.33
CA HIS A 70 -37.53 -55.00 -40.45
C HIS A 70 -38.50 -54.18 -39.58
N GLY A 71 -39.75 -54.05 -40.03
CA GLY A 71 -40.95 -53.88 -39.17
C GLY A 71 -41.39 -52.45 -38.85
N TYR A 72 -42.57 -52.06 -39.33
CA TYR A 72 -43.27 -50.81 -38.95
C TYR A 72 -44.58 -51.16 -38.24
N ARG A 73 -44.86 -50.57 -37.07
CA ARG A 73 -46.21 -50.52 -36.48
C ARG A 73 -46.28 -49.30 -35.54
N PRO A 74 -47.28 -48.41 -35.67
CA PRO A 74 -47.29 -47.16 -34.93
C PRO A 74 -47.84 -47.33 -33.51
N VAL A 75 -47.18 -46.68 -32.55
CA VAL A 75 -47.74 -46.33 -31.24
C VAL A 75 -47.67 -44.82 -31.12
N VAL A 76 -48.81 -44.19 -30.82
CA VAL A 76 -48.87 -42.74 -30.58
C VAL A 76 -48.39 -42.48 -29.17
N GLU A 77 -47.20 -41.90 -29.02
CA GLU A 77 -46.63 -41.57 -27.73
C GLU A 77 -46.46 -40.05 -27.57
N LYS A 78 -46.77 -39.57 -26.37
CA LYS A 78 -46.96 -38.16 -26.02
C LYS A 78 -45.59 -37.54 -25.69
N PRO A 79 -45.22 -36.36 -26.23
CA PRO A 79 -43.87 -35.83 -26.02
C PRO A 79 -43.61 -35.47 -24.55
N ALA A 80 -42.56 -36.05 -23.99
CA ALA A 80 -41.97 -35.64 -22.72
C ALA A 80 -41.16 -34.33 -22.87
N PRO A 81 -41.01 -33.50 -21.82
CA PRO A 81 -40.35 -32.21 -21.92
C PRO A 81 -38.84 -32.35 -22.17
N VAL A 82 -38.31 -31.45 -23.00
CA VAL A 82 -36.89 -31.43 -23.39
C VAL A 82 -36.05 -30.88 -22.25
N VAL A 83 -35.04 -31.64 -21.81
CA VAL A 83 -34.01 -31.15 -20.88
C VAL A 83 -33.11 -30.15 -21.61
N ALA A 84 -33.15 -28.88 -21.19
CA ALA A 84 -32.30 -27.84 -21.75
C ALA A 84 -30.85 -28.03 -21.33
N THR A 85 -29.96 -28.25 -22.29
CA THR A 85 -28.51 -28.27 -22.07
C THR A 85 -27.98 -26.85 -21.90
N THR A 86 -27.24 -26.61 -20.82
CA THR A 86 -26.63 -25.31 -20.55
C THR A 86 -25.51 -25.03 -21.56
N PRO A 87 -25.47 -23.86 -22.24
CA PRO A 87 -24.37 -23.53 -23.13
C PRO A 87 -23.09 -23.25 -22.31
N PRO A 88 -21.89 -23.54 -22.86
CA PRO A 88 -20.64 -23.22 -22.19
C PRO A 88 -20.46 -21.70 -22.05
N SER A 89 -20.04 -21.22 -20.88
CA SER A 89 -19.81 -19.80 -20.64
C SER A 89 -18.72 -19.25 -21.56
N ALA A 90 -19.07 -18.25 -22.37
CA ALA A 90 -18.11 -17.52 -23.18
C ALA A 90 -17.18 -16.69 -22.29
N ILE A 91 -15.87 -16.83 -22.48
CA ILE A 91 -14.87 -15.95 -21.87
C ILE A 91 -14.79 -14.69 -22.74
N GLU A 92 -15.48 -13.62 -22.35
CA GLU A 92 -15.42 -12.36 -23.09
C GLU A 92 -14.06 -11.66 -22.93
N PRO A 93 -13.51 -11.06 -24.02
CA PRO A 93 -12.28 -10.29 -23.97
C PRO A 93 -12.51 -8.95 -23.25
N ARG A 94 -11.93 -8.81 -22.05
CA ARG A 94 -12.07 -7.61 -21.21
C ARG A 94 -11.38 -6.38 -21.84
N ASN A 95 -12.16 -5.51 -22.46
CA ASN A 95 -11.70 -4.22 -22.98
C ASN A 95 -11.55 -3.18 -21.86
N ALA A 96 -10.31 -2.81 -21.54
CA ALA A 96 -9.96 -1.84 -20.47
C ALA A 96 -10.18 -0.35 -20.85
N ILE A 97 -11.15 -0.05 -21.73
CA ILE A 97 -11.36 1.30 -22.30
C ILE A 97 -12.56 2.01 -21.67
N SER A 98 -13.52 1.25 -21.12
CA SER A 98 -14.64 1.79 -20.34
C SER A 98 -14.74 1.02 -19.03
N LEU A 99 -14.83 1.72 -17.91
CA LEU A 99 -15.38 1.11 -16.69
C LEU A 99 -16.85 0.77 -17.01
N PRO A 100 -17.33 -0.47 -16.72
CA PRO A 100 -18.77 -0.73 -16.81
C PRO A 100 -19.50 0.19 -15.82
N ASP A 101 -20.71 0.63 -16.18
CA ASP A 101 -21.57 1.41 -15.28
C ASP A 101 -21.79 0.63 -13.99
N GLU A 102 -21.09 1.02 -12.92
CA GLU A 102 -21.15 0.32 -11.65
C GLU A 102 -22.51 0.61 -10.99
N PRO A 103 -23.26 -0.42 -10.54
CA PRO A 103 -24.48 -0.19 -9.78
C PRO A 103 -24.20 0.68 -8.54
N LEU A 104 -25.23 1.38 -8.07
CA LEU A 104 -25.16 2.32 -6.93
C LEU A 104 -24.30 1.77 -5.78
N PRO A 105 -23.49 2.59 -5.09
CA PRO A 105 -22.52 2.13 -4.10
C PRO A 105 -23.11 1.15 -3.07
N GLN A 106 -22.87 -0.13 -3.30
CA GLN A 106 -23.19 -1.18 -2.35
C GLN A 106 -22.05 -1.30 -1.36
N TRP A 107 -22.34 -1.07 -0.09
CA TRP A 107 -21.44 -1.43 1.00
C TRP A 107 -21.23 -2.94 0.96
N ARG A 108 -19.99 -3.37 0.70
CA ARG A 108 -19.59 -4.77 0.66
C ARG A 108 -18.89 -5.11 1.98
N THR A 109 -19.43 -6.06 2.74
CA THR A 109 -18.90 -6.50 4.03
C THR A 109 -17.89 -7.63 3.83
N TYR A 110 -16.79 -7.61 4.58
CA TYR A 110 -15.75 -8.63 4.56
C TYR A 110 -15.38 -9.01 5.99
N ASP A 111 -15.21 -10.31 6.22
CA ASP A 111 -14.58 -10.85 7.42
C ASP A 111 -13.09 -11.08 7.14
N LEU A 112 -12.23 -10.40 7.89
CA LEU A 112 -10.78 -10.52 7.82
C LEU A 112 -10.31 -11.42 8.96
N THR A 113 -9.97 -12.66 8.63
CA THR A 113 -9.44 -13.63 9.58
C THR A 113 -7.92 -13.55 9.58
N SER A 114 -7.35 -13.00 10.65
CA SER A 114 -5.92 -12.99 10.94
C SER A 114 -5.57 -14.09 11.93
N SER A 115 -4.69 -15.02 11.55
CA SER A 115 -4.22 -16.10 12.41
C SER A 115 -2.71 -15.99 12.61
N LEU A 116 -2.26 -16.09 13.85
CA LEU A 116 -0.87 -15.99 14.27
C LEU A 116 -0.50 -17.18 15.13
N THR A 117 0.61 -17.82 14.79
CA THR A 117 1.27 -18.85 15.60
C THR A 117 2.75 -18.50 15.72
N LEU A 118 3.22 -18.41 16.96
CA LEU A 118 4.62 -18.10 17.27
C LEU A 118 5.34 -19.34 17.77
N ASN A 119 6.59 -19.51 17.33
CA ASN A 119 7.47 -20.59 17.74
C ASN A 119 8.71 -20.02 18.44
N ASN A 120 9.45 -20.86 19.19
CA ASN A 120 10.74 -20.51 19.78
C ASN A 120 10.69 -19.20 20.61
N VAL A 121 9.61 -19.05 21.38
CA VAL A 121 9.39 -17.93 22.30
C VAL A 121 10.07 -18.25 23.63
N LYS A 122 10.76 -17.27 24.22
CA LYS A 122 11.40 -17.37 25.54
C LYS A 122 10.95 -16.19 26.38
N GLY A 123 10.70 -16.42 27.68
CA GLY A 123 10.14 -15.41 28.57
C GLY A 123 8.70 -15.01 28.22
N LYS A 124 8.25 -13.90 28.81
CA LYS A 124 6.96 -13.27 28.52
C LYS A 124 6.95 -12.70 27.10
N LEU A 125 5.80 -12.80 26.43
CA LEU A 125 5.56 -12.35 25.06
C LEU A 125 4.39 -11.35 25.04
N ARG A 126 4.56 -10.27 24.27
CA ARG A 126 3.47 -9.39 23.83
C ARG A 126 3.39 -9.37 22.30
N VAL A 127 2.18 -9.37 21.77
CA VAL A 127 1.87 -9.19 20.34
C VAL A 127 1.07 -7.91 20.15
N TRP A 128 1.26 -7.26 19.00
CA TRP A 128 0.44 -6.18 18.48
C TRP A 128 0.00 -6.50 17.05
N LEU A 129 -1.29 -6.37 16.76
CA LEU A 129 -1.89 -6.58 15.44
C LEU A 129 -2.64 -5.29 15.05
N PRO A 130 -2.23 -4.57 13.99
CA PRO A 130 -3.00 -3.43 13.49
C PRO A 130 -4.39 -3.90 13.02
N LEU A 131 -5.42 -3.14 13.39
CA LEU A 131 -6.79 -3.38 12.97
C LEU A 131 -7.22 -2.39 11.88
N ALA A 132 -8.41 -2.62 11.31
CA ALA A 132 -9.07 -1.64 10.46
C ALA A 132 -9.31 -0.33 11.21
N GLN A 133 -9.29 0.80 10.50
CA GLN A 133 -9.47 2.11 11.13
C GLN A 133 -10.82 2.17 11.89
N TYR A 134 -10.78 2.55 13.17
CA TYR A 134 -11.94 2.61 14.05
C TYR A 134 -12.88 3.80 13.78
N LYS A 135 -12.43 4.78 12.98
CA LYS A 135 -13.23 5.93 12.58
C LYS A 135 -13.94 5.61 11.26
N ASP A 136 -15.26 5.67 11.30
CA ASP A 136 -16.07 5.57 10.08
C ASP A 136 -15.70 6.69 9.09
N THR A 137 -15.58 6.29 7.84
CA THR A 137 -15.37 7.18 6.69
C THR A 137 -16.50 7.00 5.69
N PRO A 138 -16.65 7.88 4.70
CA PRO A 138 -17.62 7.69 3.62
C PRO A 138 -17.41 6.43 2.76
N TRP A 139 -16.31 5.69 2.94
CA TRP A 139 -15.90 4.57 2.09
C TRP A 139 -15.50 3.29 2.87
N GLN A 140 -15.36 3.35 4.19
CA GLN A 140 -15.07 2.20 5.06
C GLN A 140 -15.62 2.41 6.48
N ARG A 141 -16.15 1.33 7.09
CA ARG A 141 -16.62 1.25 8.49
C ARG A 141 -16.12 -0.02 9.15
N SER A 142 -15.71 0.05 10.42
CA SER A 142 -15.39 -1.13 11.22
C SER A 142 -16.66 -1.61 11.94
N LEU A 143 -17.09 -2.85 11.70
CA LEU A 143 -18.33 -3.40 12.26
C LEU A 143 -18.09 -4.19 13.56
N GLY A 144 -16.87 -4.64 13.80
CA GLY A 144 -16.48 -5.29 15.05
C GLY A 144 -15.28 -6.22 14.91
N HIS A 145 -14.81 -6.70 16.06
CA HIS A 145 -13.71 -7.66 16.17
C HIS A 145 -14.09 -8.77 17.15
N ASN A 146 -13.79 -10.01 16.79
CA ASN A 146 -13.86 -11.16 17.68
C ASN A 146 -12.51 -11.89 17.66
N TRP A 147 -12.05 -12.43 18.79
CA TRP A 147 -10.75 -13.07 18.87
C TRP A 147 -10.72 -14.21 19.88
N GLN A 148 -9.86 -15.19 19.61
CA GLN A 148 -9.60 -16.36 20.44
C GLN A 148 -8.12 -16.74 20.39
N GLY A 149 -7.65 -17.49 21.39
CA GLY A 149 -6.24 -17.86 21.50
C GLY A 149 -5.90 -18.40 22.88
N ASN A 150 -4.61 -18.63 23.14
CA ASN A 150 -4.10 -19.14 24.41
C ASN A 150 -3.29 -18.08 25.20
N PHE A 151 -3.66 -16.80 25.06
CA PHE A 151 -3.10 -15.66 25.80
C PHE A 151 -3.67 -15.56 27.22
N ASP A 152 -2.91 -14.93 28.12
CA ASP A 152 -3.32 -14.65 29.50
C ASP A 152 -4.19 -13.39 29.61
N SER A 153 -3.92 -12.39 28.77
CA SER A 153 -4.72 -11.18 28.64
C SER A 153 -4.65 -10.63 27.23
N ALA A 154 -5.74 -10.01 26.78
CA ALA A 154 -5.82 -9.36 25.49
C ALA A 154 -6.76 -8.14 25.55
N GLY A 155 -6.62 -7.25 24.58
CA GLY A 155 -7.49 -6.09 24.44
C GLY A 155 -7.19 -5.29 23.19
N ILE A 156 -7.88 -4.16 23.05
CA ILE A 156 -7.66 -3.20 21.97
C ILE A 156 -7.32 -1.86 22.60
N TYR A 157 -6.30 -1.18 22.08
CA TYR A 157 -6.07 0.23 22.38
C TYR A 157 -6.21 1.07 21.12
N ARG A 158 -6.55 2.34 21.32
CA ARG A 158 -6.69 3.35 20.28
C ARG A 158 -5.70 4.47 20.53
N ASP A 159 -5.04 4.90 19.46
CA ASP A 159 -4.31 6.17 19.43
C ASP A 159 -5.08 7.15 18.52
N PRO A 160 -5.81 8.12 19.08
CA PRO A 160 -6.57 9.11 18.31
C PRO A 160 -5.67 10.18 17.65
N VAL A 161 -4.39 10.24 18.01
CA VAL A 161 -3.38 11.11 17.40
C VAL A 161 -2.81 10.45 16.15
N ALA A 162 -2.47 9.16 16.24
CA ALA A 162 -1.99 8.35 15.13
C ALA A 162 -3.11 7.81 14.21
N GLU A 163 -4.38 7.98 14.61
CA GLU A 163 -5.57 7.40 13.96
C GLU A 163 -5.45 5.88 13.78
N MET A 164 -4.98 5.23 14.84
CA MET A 164 -4.57 3.84 14.84
C MET A 164 -5.37 3.04 15.88
N GLU A 165 -5.86 1.88 15.50
CA GLU A 165 -6.43 0.88 16.42
C GLU A 165 -5.57 -0.39 16.36
N VAL A 166 -5.24 -0.93 17.53
CA VAL A 166 -4.30 -2.04 17.68
C VAL A 166 -4.84 -3.04 18.68
N PHE A 167 -5.02 -4.28 18.23
CA PHE A 167 -5.20 -5.41 19.13
C PHE A 167 -3.86 -5.77 19.77
N TYR A 168 -3.86 -6.05 21.07
CA TYR A 168 -2.71 -6.62 21.76
C TYR A 168 -3.10 -7.87 22.55
N ALA A 169 -2.13 -8.77 22.70
CA ALA A 169 -2.26 -9.95 23.55
C ALA A 169 -0.93 -10.24 24.26
N ASP A 170 -1.03 -10.75 25.47
CA ASP A 170 0.07 -11.08 26.37
C ASP A 170 0.05 -12.57 26.75
N TRP A 171 1.22 -13.19 26.73
CA TRP A 171 1.45 -14.54 27.22
C TRP A 171 2.49 -14.52 28.33
N LYS A 172 2.22 -15.28 29.40
CA LYS A 172 3.21 -15.65 30.40
C LYS A 172 4.32 -16.50 29.78
N GLU A 173 5.41 -16.58 30.51
CA GLU A 173 6.51 -17.49 30.21
C GLU A 173 6.05 -18.95 30.30
N GLY A 174 6.64 -19.81 29.45
CA GLY A 174 6.35 -21.25 29.42
C GLY A 174 5.34 -21.69 28.35
N VAL A 175 4.66 -20.76 27.66
CA VAL A 175 3.78 -21.11 26.53
C VAL A 175 4.62 -21.50 25.32
N SER A 176 4.64 -22.80 24.98
CA SER A 176 5.46 -23.37 23.91
C SER A 176 5.06 -22.91 22.51
N THR A 177 3.77 -22.69 22.27
CA THR A 177 3.21 -22.26 20.99
C THR A 177 2.09 -21.24 21.22
N PRO A 178 2.43 -19.95 21.37
CA PRO A 178 1.45 -18.87 21.44
C PRO A 178 0.63 -18.77 20.15
N GLN A 179 -0.69 -18.73 20.28
CA GLN A 179 -1.67 -18.74 19.20
C GLN A 179 -2.73 -17.67 19.39
N LEU A 180 -3.07 -16.98 18.31
CA LEU A 180 -4.12 -15.98 18.21
C LEU A 180 -4.86 -16.17 16.88
N GLN A 181 -6.18 -16.12 16.93
CA GLN A 181 -7.04 -15.93 15.77
C GLN A 181 -7.95 -14.73 16.04
N LEU A 182 -7.96 -13.76 15.13
CA LEU A 182 -8.79 -12.56 15.23
C LEU A 182 -9.55 -12.36 13.92
N VAL A 183 -10.87 -12.23 14.01
CA VAL A 183 -11.77 -11.90 12.90
C VAL A 183 -12.20 -10.45 13.04
N SER A 184 -11.93 -9.63 12.02
CA SER A 184 -12.41 -8.24 11.92
C SER A 184 -13.47 -8.14 10.82
N GLN A 185 -14.66 -7.67 11.15
CA GLN A 185 -15.69 -7.42 10.14
C GLN A 185 -15.65 -5.96 9.70
N VAL A 186 -15.53 -5.72 8.39
CA VAL A 186 -15.33 -4.39 7.80
C VAL A 186 -16.24 -4.22 6.58
N ALA A 187 -17.03 -3.15 6.56
CA ALA A 187 -17.81 -2.77 5.39
C ALA A 187 -17.06 -1.70 4.58
N LYS A 188 -17.06 -1.82 3.25
CA LYS A 188 -16.37 -0.88 2.33
C LYS A 188 -17.14 -0.63 1.03
N GLN A 189 -16.99 0.56 0.46
CA GLN A 189 -17.53 0.96 -0.85
C GLN A 189 -16.54 1.86 -1.60
N ASP A 190 -16.53 1.81 -2.94
CA ASP A 190 -15.49 2.46 -3.75
C ASP A 190 -15.44 3.99 -3.60
N ARG A 191 -14.23 4.53 -3.50
CA ARG A 191 -13.99 5.93 -3.19
C ARG A 191 -13.63 6.71 -4.46
N HIS A 192 -14.45 7.70 -4.76
CA HIS A 192 -14.30 8.58 -5.93
C HIS A 192 -14.23 10.04 -5.49
N PHE A 193 -13.30 10.79 -6.06
CA PHE A 193 -13.23 12.24 -6.01
C PHE A 193 -13.84 12.83 -7.29
N ASP A 194 -14.73 13.80 -7.12
CA ASP A 194 -15.40 14.51 -8.20
C ASP A 194 -15.07 16.00 -8.07
N ILE A 195 -14.21 16.51 -8.98
CA ILE A 195 -13.76 17.91 -8.99
C ILE A 195 -14.89 18.92 -9.25
N THR A 196 -16.07 18.46 -9.71
CA THR A 196 -17.26 19.29 -9.89
C THR A 196 -18.05 19.45 -8.58
N ARG A 197 -17.91 18.51 -7.63
CA ARG A 197 -18.59 18.54 -6.33
C ARG A 197 -17.77 19.31 -5.30
N ARG A 198 -18.16 20.56 -5.07
CA ARG A 198 -17.68 21.39 -3.96
C ARG A 198 -18.61 21.31 -2.76
N GLY A 199 -18.10 21.65 -1.58
CA GLY A 199 -18.87 21.65 -0.34
C GLY A 199 -18.63 20.42 0.53
N SER A 200 -17.46 19.77 0.41
CA SER A 200 -17.02 18.78 1.38
C SER A 200 -17.05 19.37 2.80
N VAL A 201 -17.48 18.58 3.79
CA VAL A 201 -17.34 18.96 5.21
C VAL A 201 -15.87 19.28 5.51
N SER A 202 -15.61 20.43 6.13
CA SER A 202 -14.25 20.82 6.48
C SER A 202 -13.67 19.84 7.51
N GLU A 203 -12.44 19.40 7.26
CA GLU A 203 -11.68 18.63 8.25
C GLU A 203 -11.34 19.54 9.46
N ARG A 204 -11.16 18.91 10.62
CA ARG A 204 -10.81 19.58 11.87
C ARG A 204 -9.38 20.12 11.79
N GLY A 205 -9.18 21.39 12.14
CA GLY A 205 -7.89 22.07 11.98
C GLY A 205 -6.70 21.41 12.71
N GLU A 206 -6.94 20.65 13.78
CA GLU A 206 -5.91 19.83 14.44
C GLU A 206 -5.38 18.68 13.57
N VAL A 207 -6.25 18.05 12.77
CA VAL A 207 -5.88 16.94 11.87
C VAL A 207 -5.07 17.50 10.72
N LEU A 208 -5.51 18.63 10.15
CA LEU A 208 -4.78 19.33 9.10
C LEU A 208 -3.40 19.79 9.58
N ARG A 209 -3.29 20.38 10.78
CA ARG A 209 -2.00 20.78 11.35
C ARG A 209 -1.06 19.60 11.57
N ARG A 210 -1.58 18.45 12.02
CA ARG A 210 -0.81 17.19 12.16
C ARG A 210 -0.34 16.68 10.80
N CYS A 211 -1.21 16.68 9.80
CA CYS A 211 -0.91 16.25 8.44
C CYS A 211 0.00 17.23 7.65
N LEU A 212 0.48 18.30 8.28
CA LEU A 212 1.54 19.18 7.79
C LEU A 212 2.91 18.91 8.45
N GLN A 213 2.95 18.20 9.58
CA GLN A 213 4.20 17.98 10.33
C GLN A 213 5.13 16.99 9.60
N ALA A 214 6.43 17.22 9.77
CA ALA A 214 7.45 16.22 9.49
C ALA A 214 7.32 15.01 10.43
N SER A 215 7.90 13.89 10.01
CA SER A 215 8.18 12.70 10.83
C SER A 215 9.63 12.29 10.61
N ASN A 216 10.19 11.42 11.44
CA ASN A 216 11.64 11.12 11.46
C ASN A 216 12.21 10.68 10.10
N LEU A 217 11.44 9.98 9.27
CA LEU A 217 11.83 9.54 7.92
C LEU A 217 11.12 10.28 6.78
N VAL A 218 10.31 11.29 7.12
CA VAL A 218 9.58 12.14 6.17
C VAL A 218 9.71 13.61 6.61
N PRO A 219 10.90 14.22 6.43
CA PRO A 219 11.08 15.66 6.61
C PRO A 219 10.24 16.45 5.59
N ASN A 220 10.04 17.74 5.87
CA ASN A 220 9.24 18.65 5.04
C ASN A 220 10.03 19.92 4.64
N ASP A 221 11.35 19.87 4.74
CA ASP A 221 12.30 20.92 4.41
C ASP A 221 13.41 20.36 3.48
N GLY A 222 14.61 20.97 3.48
CA GLY A 222 15.79 20.44 2.78
C GLY A 222 15.56 20.06 1.31
N LEU A 223 16.00 18.86 0.94
CA LEU A 223 15.84 18.29 -0.40
C LEU A 223 14.37 18.02 -0.76
N VAL A 224 13.52 17.67 0.22
CA VAL A 224 12.09 17.42 0.00
C VAL A 224 11.44 18.70 -0.53
N ARG A 225 11.64 19.81 0.17
CA ARG A 225 11.07 21.11 -0.22
C ARG A 225 11.59 21.61 -1.56
N GLN A 226 12.91 21.54 -1.79
CA GLN A 226 13.50 21.95 -3.09
C GLN A 226 12.95 21.13 -4.26
N THR A 227 12.68 19.84 -4.03
CA THR A 227 12.09 18.94 -5.04
C THR A 227 10.62 19.30 -5.29
N ALA A 228 9.84 19.58 -4.24
CA ALA A 228 8.44 19.97 -4.37
C ALA A 228 8.26 21.34 -5.04
N GLU A 229 9.12 22.32 -4.72
CA GLU A 229 9.16 23.64 -5.37
C GLU A 229 9.46 23.50 -6.88
N ARG A 230 10.36 22.58 -7.27
CA ARG A 230 10.64 22.26 -8.68
C ARG A 230 9.45 21.57 -9.37
N ALA A 231 8.80 20.63 -8.71
CA ALA A 231 7.65 19.89 -9.26
C ALA A 231 6.42 20.80 -9.50
N ILE A 232 6.14 21.72 -8.57
CA ILE A 232 5.01 22.66 -8.67
C ILE A 232 5.31 23.86 -9.60
N GLY A 233 6.55 24.34 -9.61
CA GLY A 233 6.95 25.54 -10.35
C GLY A 233 6.11 26.77 -9.96
N ARG A 234 5.24 27.23 -10.88
CA ARG A 234 4.43 28.45 -10.68
C ARG A 234 2.96 28.20 -10.32
N ILE A 235 2.52 26.94 -10.22
CA ILE A 235 1.11 26.58 -9.96
C ILE A 235 0.67 27.10 -8.59
N LYS A 236 -0.54 27.69 -8.52
CA LYS A 236 -1.12 28.30 -7.30
C LYS A 236 -2.38 27.61 -6.78
N ASP A 237 -3.11 26.89 -7.64
CA ASP A 237 -4.29 26.15 -7.22
C ASP A 237 -3.89 24.89 -6.43
N PRO A 238 -4.39 24.64 -5.21
CA PRO A 238 -3.96 23.51 -4.38
C PRO A 238 -4.22 22.13 -4.99
N VAL A 239 -5.28 21.95 -5.79
CA VAL A 239 -5.59 20.67 -6.45
C VAL A 239 -4.58 20.45 -7.59
N ALA A 240 -4.30 21.48 -8.38
CA ALA A 240 -3.28 21.44 -9.42
C ALA A 240 -1.86 21.28 -8.86
N GLN A 241 -1.56 21.83 -7.68
CA GLN A 241 -0.29 21.59 -6.98
C GLN A 241 -0.15 20.13 -6.55
N GLY A 242 -1.17 19.55 -5.91
CA GLY A 242 -1.19 18.12 -5.58
C GLY A 242 -1.08 17.23 -6.81
N LYS A 243 -1.70 17.62 -7.93
CA LYS A 243 -1.58 16.93 -9.22
C LYS A 243 -0.17 16.98 -9.79
N ALA A 244 0.49 18.14 -9.75
CA ALA A 244 1.86 18.30 -10.22
C ALA A 244 2.87 17.47 -9.41
N ILE A 245 2.70 17.42 -8.07
CA ILE A 245 3.51 16.53 -7.21
C ILE A 245 3.24 15.06 -7.55
N TYR A 246 1.98 14.65 -7.71
CA TYR A 246 1.62 13.29 -8.08
C TYR A 246 2.23 12.87 -9.42
N ASP A 247 2.11 13.69 -10.45
CA ASP A 247 2.68 13.43 -11.78
C ASP A 247 4.21 13.32 -11.68
N TRP A 248 4.86 14.24 -10.95
CA TRP A 248 6.31 14.21 -10.74
C TRP A 248 6.77 12.92 -10.04
N VAL A 249 6.09 12.49 -8.97
CA VAL A 249 6.39 11.21 -8.29
C VAL A 249 6.23 10.03 -9.26
N VAL A 250 5.13 9.98 -10.02
CA VAL A 250 4.88 8.93 -11.01
C VAL A 250 5.92 8.91 -12.14
N GLU A 251 6.50 10.04 -12.51
CA GLU A 251 7.48 10.12 -13.58
C GLU A 251 8.91 9.83 -13.11
N ASN A 252 9.26 10.20 -11.88
CA ASN A 252 10.63 10.15 -11.37
C ASN A 252 10.92 8.93 -10.50
N THR A 253 9.91 8.17 -10.04
CA THR A 253 10.12 6.96 -9.21
C THR A 253 10.09 5.65 -10.00
N MET A 254 10.66 4.58 -9.42
CA MET A 254 10.58 3.20 -9.91
C MET A 254 10.05 2.25 -8.82
N PHE A 255 9.20 1.29 -9.22
CA PHE A 255 8.72 0.26 -8.29
C PHE A 255 9.72 -0.90 -8.26
N ASP A 256 10.35 -1.13 -7.12
CA ASP A 256 11.29 -2.23 -6.91
C ASP A 256 10.54 -3.45 -6.32
N PRO A 257 10.38 -4.57 -7.05
CA PRO A 257 9.77 -5.78 -6.51
C PRO A 257 10.69 -6.57 -5.56
N SER A 258 11.99 -6.27 -5.50
CA SER A 258 12.98 -6.97 -4.66
C SER A 258 13.14 -6.36 -3.26
N ALA A 259 12.77 -5.09 -3.07
CA ALA A 259 12.77 -4.43 -1.78
C ALA A 259 11.77 -5.06 -0.79
N SER A 260 12.19 -5.18 0.47
CA SER A 260 11.47 -5.91 1.52
C SER A 260 10.13 -5.26 1.90
N GLY A 261 9.11 -6.10 2.12
CA GLY A 261 7.79 -5.72 2.61
C GLY A 261 7.09 -4.69 1.70
N ILE A 262 6.74 -3.54 2.28
CA ILE A 262 6.19 -2.40 1.55
C ILE A 262 7.15 -1.21 1.47
N GLY A 263 8.43 -1.37 1.81
CA GLY A 263 9.43 -0.29 1.78
C GLY A 263 9.96 0.09 3.16
N ARG A 264 10.87 1.05 3.19
CA ARG A 264 11.42 1.64 4.43
C ARG A 264 10.70 2.92 4.84
N GLY A 265 10.19 3.67 3.86
CA GLY A 265 9.58 4.99 4.04
C GLY A 265 10.59 6.12 4.30
N ASP A 266 11.86 5.89 4.00
CA ASP A 266 12.96 6.86 4.18
C ASP A 266 13.13 7.73 2.92
N ILE A 267 12.35 8.81 2.86
CA ILE A 267 12.33 9.67 1.67
C ILE A 267 13.52 10.63 1.63
N GLU A 268 14.17 10.87 2.77
CA GLU A 268 15.38 11.70 2.84
C GLU A 268 16.56 10.95 2.21
N ALA A 269 16.82 9.71 2.64
CA ALA A 269 17.85 8.86 2.03
C ALA A 269 17.55 8.57 0.54
N MET A 270 16.28 8.44 0.17
CA MET A 270 15.86 8.29 -1.23
C MET A 270 16.25 9.51 -2.08
N LEU A 271 15.97 10.73 -1.60
CA LEU A 271 16.28 11.96 -2.33
C LEU A 271 17.79 12.27 -2.33
N ASP A 272 18.49 12.07 -1.22
CA ASP A 272 19.92 12.33 -1.07
C ASP A 272 20.77 11.40 -1.95
N SER A 273 20.41 10.11 -2.00
CA SER A 273 21.08 9.14 -2.89
C SER A 273 20.74 9.31 -4.37
N GLY A 274 19.68 10.05 -4.69
CA GLY A 274 19.09 10.14 -6.04
C GLY A 274 18.46 8.83 -6.54
N GLN A 275 18.44 7.76 -5.74
CA GLN A 275 17.87 6.46 -6.11
C GLN A 275 16.38 6.44 -5.73
N LEU A 276 15.56 7.04 -6.59
CA LEU A 276 14.10 7.17 -6.41
C LEU A 276 13.36 5.84 -6.66
N SER A 277 13.80 4.75 -6.06
CA SER A 277 13.24 3.41 -6.25
C SER A 277 12.83 2.77 -4.94
N GLY A 278 11.70 2.07 -4.93
CA GLY A 278 11.18 1.43 -3.72
C GLY A 278 9.82 0.78 -3.91
N ARG A 279 9.16 0.51 -2.81
CA ARG A 279 7.84 -0.12 -2.72
C ARG A 279 6.78 0.95 -2.43
N SER A 280 5.57 0.54 -2.07
CA SER A 280 4.45 1.47 -1.92
C SER A 280 4.56 2.44 -0.75
N ALA A 281 5.19 2.09 0.37
CA ALA A 281 5.51 3.06 1.43
C ALA A 281 6.43 4.15 0.89
N ASP A 282 7.54 3.78 0.22
CA ASP A 282 8.55 4.74 -0.20
C ASP A 282 7.97 5.76 -1.21
N ILE A 283 7.22 5.26 -2.21
CA ILE A 283 6.61 6.09 -3.27
C ILE A 283 5.47 6.95 -2.72
N SER A 284 4.59 6.39 -1.89
CA SER A 284 3.45 7.14 -1.31
C SER A 284 3.91 8.14 -0.23
N LEU A 285 4.94 7.83 0.56
CA LEU A 285 5.49 8.77 1.54
C LEU A 285 6.30 9.88 0.87
N LEU A 286 6.95 9.63 -0.28
CA LEU A 286 7.57 10.70 -1.06
C LEU A 286 6.52 11.73 -1.50
N PHE A 287 5.39 11.27 -2.05
CA PHE A 287 4.26 12.16 -2.37
C PHE A 287 3.78 12.96 -1.14
N VAL A 288 3.63 12.31 0.02
CA VAL A 288 3.20 12.96 1.27
C VAL A 288 4.20 14.04 1.73
N GLY A 289 5.49 13.73 1.78
CA GLY A 289 6.53 14.67 2.20
C GLY A 289 6.61 15.89 1.30
N LEU A 290 6.57 15.69 -0.02
CA LEU A 290 6.54 16.77 -1.00
C LEU A 290 5.30 17.67 -0.79
N CYS A 291 4.10 17.12 -0.62
CA CYS A 291 2.89 17.89 -0.32
C CYS A 291 3.03 18.70 0.98
N ARG A 292 3.51 18.07 2.06
CA ARG A 292 3.69 18.72 3.37
C ARG A 292 4.66 19.90 3.30
N SER A 293 5.77 19.75 2.58
CA SER A 293 6.78 20.79 2.40
C SER A 293 6.24 22.06 1.72
N MET A 294 5.15 21.93 0.97
CA MET A 294 4.48 23.02 0.25
C MET A 294 3.26 23.57 0.99
N GLY A 295 3.02 23.15 2.24
CA GLY A 295 1.88 23.59 3.04
C GLY A 295 0.55 22.91 2.69
N ILE A 296 0.59 21.80 1.94
CA ILE A 296 -0.59 20.99 1.61
C ILE A 296 -0.70 19.85 2.64
N PRO A 297 -1.76 19.78 3.47
CA PRO A 297 -1.89 18.70 4.45
C PRO A 297 -2.04 17.36 3.72
N ALA A 298 -1.18 16.40 4.04
CA ALA A 298 -1.17 15.08 3.40
C ALA A 298 -0.86 13.97 4.41
N ARG A 299 -1.39 12.77 4.19
CA ARG A 299 -1.11 11.60 5.02
C ARG A 299 -0.98 10.32 4.18
N PRO A 300 -0.10 9.38 4.58
CA PRO A 300 -0.17 8.02 4.07
C PRO A 300 -1.45 7.36 4.59
N VAL A 301 -1.91 6.32 3.92
CA VAL A 301 -2.90 5.41 4.48
C VAL A 301 -2.41 3.98 4.27
N PHE A 302 -2.03 3.34 5.36
CA PHE A 302 -1.51 1.98 5.42
C PHE A 302 -2.67 0.99 5.53
N GLY A 303 -2.57 -0.15 4.86
CA GLY A 303 -3.63 -1.15 4.86
C GLY A 303 -3.30 -2.44 4.12
N LEU A 304 -4.33 -3.24 3.84
CA LEU A 304 -4.22 -4.58 3.29
C LEU A 304 -5.14 -4.74 2.07
N ARG A 305 -4.64 -5.27 0.95
CA ARG A 305 -5.51 -5.72 -0.16
C ARG A 305 -6.25 -6.99 0.22
N VAL A 306 -7.54 -7.04 -0.08
CA VAL A 306 -8.47 -8.10 0.35
C VAL A 306 -9.33 -8.67 -0.77
N ASP A 307 -9.16 -8.17 -2.00
CA ASP A 307 -9.87 -8.65 -3.17
C ASP A 307 -9.00 -8.51 -4.43
N SER A 308 -9.46 -9.13 -5.51
CA SER A 308 -9.05 -8.87 -6.89
C SER A 308 -9.17 -7.39 -7.29
N SER A 309 -8.54 -7.00 -8.39
CA SER A 309 -8.67 -5.64 -8.97
C SER A 309 -9.29 -5.72 -10.35
N ARG A 310 -10.20 -4.79 -10.65
CA ARG A 310 -10.76 -4.59 -11.99
C ARG A 310 -9.81 -3.83 -12.93
N LEU A 311 -8.80 -3.14 -12.39
CA LEU A 311 -7.88 -2.30 -13.14
C LEU A 311 -6.75 -3.13 -13.74
N PHE A 312 -6.02 -3.87 -12.91
CA PHE A 312 -4.87 -4.69 -13.29
C PHE A 312 -4.69 -5.84 -12.28
N THR A 313 -4.34 -7.03 -12.75
CA THR A 313 -4.20 -8.23 -11.88
C THR A 313 -3.21 -8.00 -10.73
N GLY A 314 -2.10 -7.30 -10.99
CA GLY A 314 -1.09 -6.97 -9.98
C GLY A 314 -1.52 -5.99 -8.88
N LEU A 315 -2.71 -5.38 -8.99
CA LEU A 315 -3.28 -4.44 -8.02
C LEU A 315 -4.34 -5.07 -7.09
N GLY A 316 -4.57 -6.38 -7.18
CA GLY A 316 -5.46 -7.13 -6.29
C GLY A 316 -4.79 -8.41 -5.75
N VAL A 317 -5.27 -8.91 -4.62
CA VAL A 317 -4.77 -10.16 -4.01
C VAL A 317 -5.94 -10.92 -3.37
N ILE A 318 -5.96 -12.23 -3.57
CA ILE A 318 -6.93 -13.17 -2.97
C ILE A 318 -6.18 -14.32 -2.29
N GLY A 319 -6.86 -15.08 -1.42
CA GLY A 319 -6.27 -16.18 -0.68
C GLY A 319 -5.50 -15.70 0.56
N ASN A 320 -4.23 -16.11 0.72
CA ASN A 320 -3.41 -15.68 1.85
C ASN A 320 -2.79 -14.29 1.59
N LEU A 321 -3.29 -13.31 2.31
CA LEU A 321 -2.99 -11.89 2.19
C LEU A 321 -1.71 -11.49 2.97
N ARG A 322 -0.92 -12.43 3.51
CA ARG A 322 0.27 -12.17 4.34
C ARG A 322 1.22 -11.10 3.76
N ALA A 323 1.36 -11.04 2.43
CA ALA A 323 2.23 -10.11 1.71
C ALA A 323 1.45 -9.05 0.89
N ALA A 324 0.15 -8.89 1.15
CA ALA A 324 -0.76 -8.03 0.41
C ALA A 324 -0.87 -6.60 0.99
N GLN A 325 0.04 -6.22 1.89
CA GLN A 325 0.07 -4.90 2.49
C GLN A 325 0.36 -3.83 1.45
N HIS A 326 -0.20 -2.64 1.65
CA HIS A 326 -0.02 -1.52 0.75
C HIS A 326 -0.08 -0.17 1.48
N CYS A 327 0.58 0.83 0.93
CA CYS A 327 0.46 2.23 1.36
C CYS A 327 -0.07 3.07 0.20
N ARG A 328 -1.25 3.69 0.41
CA ARG A 328 -1.77 4.75 -0.45
C ARG A 328 -1.46 6.12 0.16
N ALA A 329 -1.84 7.21 -0.50
CA ALA A 329 -1.73 8.54 0.08
C ALA A 329 -2.98 9.37 -0.20
N GLU A 330 -3.22 10.38 0.62
CA GLU A 330 -4.24 11.40 0.34
C GLU A 330 -3.78 12.78 0.79
N PHE A 331 -4.30 13.81 0.14
CA PHE A 331 -4.02 15.20 0.44
C PHE A 331 -5.32 15.99 0.58
N TYR A 332 -5.32 16.99 1.46
CA TYR A 332 -6.48 17.82 1.74
C TYR A 332 -6.45 19.11 0.94
N THR A 333 -7.57 19.46 0.31
CA THR A 333 -7.75 20.81 -0.28
C THR A 333 -9.06 21.45 0.20
N PRO A 334 -9.05 22.74 0.56
CA PRO A 334 -10.27 23.43 1.00
C PRO A 334 -11.40 23.37 -0.03
N GLY A 335 -12.61 23.03 0.43
CA GLY A 335 -13.82 22.92 -0.40
C GLY A 335 -14.03 21.57 -1.10
N TYR A 336 -12.98 20.74 -1.21
CA TYR A 336 -13.01 19.39 -1.79
C TYR A 336 -12.73 18.27 -0.77
N GLY A 337 -11.99 18.57 0.30
CA GLY A 337 -11.70 17.62 1.37
C GLY A 337 -10.47 16.78 1.05
N TRP A 338 -10.47 15.53 1.54
CA TRP A 338 -9.40 14.56 1.31
C TRP A 338 -9.52 13.92 -0.08
N ILE A 339 -8.56 14.23 -0.95
CA ILE A 339 -8.44 13.67 -2.30
C ILE A 339 -7.51 12.44 -2.24
N PRO A 340 -8.00 11.24 -2.58
CA PRO A 340 -7.19 10.01 -2.59
C PRO A 340 -6.26 9.97 -3.82
N VAL A 341 -5.04 9.47 -3.64
CA VAL A 341 -4.11 9.16 -4.74
C VAL A 341 -3.43 7.81 -4.52
N ASP A 342 -2.91 7.20 -5.59
CA ASP A 342 -2.04 6.02 -5.50
C ASP A 342 -0.94 6.03 -6.58
N PRO A 343 0.13 6.83 -6.40
CA PRO A 343 1.26 6.84 -7.34
C PRO A 343 2.03 5.51 -7.34
N ALA A 344 1.98 4.76 -6.23
CA ALA A 344 2.64 3.46 -6.11
C ALA A 344 2.00 2.41 -7.03
N ASP A 345 0.67 2.34 -7.11
CA ASP A 345 -0.03 1.42 -8.00
C ASP A 345 0.20 1.75 -9.48
N VAL A 346 0.32 3.04 -9.85
CA VAL A 346 0.77 3.41 -11.20
C VAL A 346 2.16 2.85 -11.50
N ARG A 347 3.12 3.04 -10.59
CA ARG A 347 4.48 2.52 -10.78
C ARG A 347 4.54 1.00 -10.78
N LYS A 348 3.70 0.35 -9.97
CA LYS A 348 3.58 -1.11 -9.93
C LYS A 348 3.04 -1.66 -11.25
N SER A 349 1.97 -1.08 -11.81
CA SER A 349 1.45 -1.49 -13.12
C SER A 349 2.46 -1.27 -14.26
N ILE A 350 3.26 -0.19 -14.21
CA ILE A 350 4.38 -0.01 -15.16
C ILE A 350 5.37 -1.19 -15.05
N GLN A 351 5.74 -1.58 -13.83
CA GLN A 351 6.72 -2.64 -13.57
C GLN A 351 6.20 -4.06 -13.88
N ASP A 352 4.97 -4.37 -13.50
CA ASP A 352 4.35 -5.69 -13.66
C ASP A 352 4.02 -5.99 -15.13
N GLU A 353 3.44 -5.01 -15.83
CA GLU A 353 2.86 -5.18 -17.17
C GLU A 353 3.78 -4.65 -18.28
N GLY A 354 4.95 -4.08 -17.93
CA GLY A 354 5.93 -3.54 -18.87
C GLY A 354 5.47 -2.28 -19.61
N LEU A 355 4.59 -1.46 -19.01
CA LEU A 355 3.96 -0.33 -19.69
C LEU A 355 4.97 0.80 -20.01
N THR A 356 4.80 1.37 -21.19
CA THR A 356 5.56 2.52 -21.70
C THR A 356 4.72 3.80 -21.66
N SER A 357 5.34 4.95 -21.93
CA SER A 357 4.63 6.23 -22.02
C SER A 357 3.61 6.32 -23.17
N GLY A 358 3.68 5.41 -24.15
CA GLY A 358 2.72 5.34 -25.27
C GLY A 358 1.44 4.56 -24.95
N ASP A 359 1.40 3.82 -23.84
CA ASP A 359 0.29 2.93 -23.54
C ASP A 359 -0.95 3.69 -23.04
N ALA A 360 -2.03 3.62 -23.82
CA ALA A 360 -3.30 4.26 -23.47
C ALA A 360 -3.83 3.81 -22.09
N LYS A 361 -3.61 2.53 -21.72
CA LYS A 361 -3.94 2.01 -20.38
C LYS A 361 -3.21 2.77 -19.27
N LEU A 362 -1.93 3.10 -19.46
CA LEU A 362 -1.16 3.87 -18.47
C LEU A 362 -1.67 5.30 -18.36
N VAL A 363 -2.01 5.94 -19.49
CA VAL A 363 -2.59 7.30 -19.50
C VAL A 363 -3.92 7.34 -18.75
N VAL A 364 -4.77 6.32 -18.90
CA VAL A 364 -6.03 6.18 -18.14
C VAL A 364 -5.76 5.92 -16.67
N LEU A 365 -4.89 4.94 -16.33
CA LEU A 365 -4.56 4.60 -14.94
C LEU A 365 -3.99 5.79 -14.17
N ARG A 366 -3.06 6.55 -14.77
CA ARG A 366 -2.48 7.78 -14.18
C ARG A 366 -3.54 8.80 -13.81
N LYS A 367 -4.54 9.00 -14.67
CA LYS A 367 -5.65 9.94 -14.41
C LYS A 367 -6.61 9.40 -13.35
N LEU A 368 -6.91 8.10 -13.40
CA LEU A 368 -7.84 7.45 -12.47
C LEU A 368 -7.30 7.45 -11.04
N LEU A 369 -6.06 6.97 -10.82
CA LEU A 369 -5.42 6.92 -9.50
C LEU A 369 -5.02 8.30 -8.94
N PHE A 370 -5.43 9.39 -9.60
CA PHE A 370 -5.58 10.71 -9.00
C PHE A 370 -7.07 11.00 -8.75
N GLY A 371 -7.57 10.58 -7.59
CA GLY A 371 -8.96 10.78 -7.18
C GLY A 371 -9.80 9.49 -7.04
N PHE A 372 -9.34 8.35 -7.56
CA PHE A 372 -10.01 7.07 -7.34
C PHE A 372 -9.18 6.12 -6.47
N TRP A 373 -9.84 5.48 -5.51
CA TRP A 373 -9.37 4.22 -4.93
C TRP A 373 -10.39 3.13 -5.23
N GLU A 374 -9.94 2.10 -5.96
CA GLU A 374 -10.60 0.81 -5.90
C GLU A 374 -10.49 0.30 -4.46
N MET A 375 -11.62 0.13 -3.80
CA MET A 375 -11.73 -0.40 -2.45
C MET A 375 -11.72 -1.92 -2.49
N ASN A 376 -10.72 -2.50 -3.15
CA ASN A 376 -10.30 -3.89 -3.03
C ASN A 376 -9.31 -4.11 -1.88
N TRP A 377 -9.28 -3.17 -0.94
CA TRP A 377 -8.38 -3.10 0.20
C TRP A 377 -9.11 -2.54 1.43
N ILE A 378 -8.48 -2.63 2.59
CA ILE A 378 -8.95 -2.07 3.86
C ILE A 378 -7.83 -1.22 4.47
N ALA A 379 -8.18 0.01 4.85
CA ALA A 379 -7.32 0.94 5.55
C ALA A 379 -7.24 0.60 7.04
N TYR A 380 -6.02 0.65 7.59
CA TYR A 380 -5.72 0.39 9.00
C TYR A 380 -5.47 1.69 9.76
N ASN A 381 -4.52 2.51 9.30
CA ASN A 381 -4.11 3.74 9.96
C ASN A 381 -3.32 4.67 9.02
N ALA A 382 -3.04 5.88 9.50
CA ALA A 382 -2.18 6.87 8.84
C ALA A 382 -0.90 7.16 9.66
N ALA A 383 -0.49 6.20 10.50
CA ALA A 383 0.45 6.42 11.59
C ALA A 383 1.91 6.37 11.13
N LEU A 384 2.67 7.41 11.48
CA LEU A 384 4.12 7.48 11.34
C LEU A 384 4.76 7.60 12.73
N ASP A 385 6.02 7.20 12.85
CA ASP A 385 6.79 7.21 14.11
C ASP A 385 6.06 6.50 15.27
N VAL A 386 5.56 5.28 14.99
CA VAL A 386 4.70 4.50 15.89
C VAL A 386 5.47 3.94 17.09
N LYS A 387 5.05 4.35 18.29
CA LYS A 387 5.44 3.73 19.56
C LYS A 387 4.35 2.76 20.03
N LEU A 388 4.69 1.46 20.11
CA LEU A 388 3.76 0.42 20.57
C LEU A 388 3.51 0.53 22.09
N GLN A 389 2.24 0.43 22.51
CA GLN A 389 1.91 0.57 23.94
C GLN A 389 2.42 -0.62 24.75
N GLY A 390 3.22 -0.31 25.78
CA GLY A 390 3.89 -1.30 26.63
C GLY A 390 4.91 -2.18 25.89
N GLY A 391 5.44 -1.73 24.75
CA GLY A 391 6.62 -2.31 24.14
C GLY A 391 7.89 -1.55 24.56
N SER A 392 9.03 -2.24 24.59
CA SER A 392 10.34 -1.66 24.92
C SER A 392 11.23 -1.44 23.69
N GLY A 393 10.93 -2.09 22.57
CA GLY A 393 11.67 -1.89 21.31
C GLY A 393 11.52 -0.50 20.71
N ARG A 394 12.44 -0.14 19.79
CA ARG A 394 12.48 1.15 19.07
C ARG A 394 11.15 1.52 18.42
N THR A 395 10.92 2.83 18.24
CA THR A 395 9.85 3.38 17.40
C THR A 395 9.88 2.76 15.99
N LEU A 396 8.72 2.42 15.45
CA LEU A 396 8.55 1.93 14.08
C LEU A 396 8.31 3.11 13.12
N PRO A 397 8.82 3.08 11.88
CA PRO A 397 8.44 4.06 10.85
C PRO A 397 6.92 4.15 10.65
N PHE A 398 6.24 3.00 10.63
CA PHE A 398 4.79 2.82 10.51
C PHE A 398 4.39 1.43 11.02
N LEU A 399 3.10 1.22 11.31
CA LEU A 399 2.56 -0.08 11.72
C LEU A 399 1.59 -0.64 10.68
N ILE A 400 1.99 -1.72 10.00
CA ILE A 400 1.18 -2.38 8.96
C ILE A 400 1.25 -3.91 9.01
N LEU A 401 2.34 -4.46 9.54
CA LEU A 401 2.48 -5.89 9.84
C LEU A 401 2.34 -6.13 11.35
N PRO A 402 1.84 -7.31 11.77
CA PRO A 402 1.83 -7.68 13.18
C PRO A 402 3.24 -7.68 13.76
N GLN A 403 3.36 -7.36 15.04
CA GLN A 403 4.62 -7.25 15.77
C GLN A 403 4.58 -8.18 16.99
N ALA A 404 5.71 -8.78 17.36
CA ALA A 404 5.86 -9.52 18.60
C ALA A 404 7.14 -9.08 19.32
N GLU A 405 7.11 -9.00 20.64
CA GLU A 405 8.27 -8.72 21.48
C GLU A 405 8.27 -9.71 22.64
N ALA A 406 9.41 -10.38 22.85
CA ALA A 406 9.63 -11.24 24.01
C ALA A 406 10.99 -10.94 24.62
N THR A 407 11.09 -10.91 25.95
CA THR A 407 12.32 -10.53 26.68
C THR A 407 12.93 -9.19 26.24
N GLY A 408 12.10 -8.24 25.83
CA GLY A 408 12.52 -6.93 25.31
C GLY A 408 13.09 -6.93 23.88
N VAL A 409 13.10 -8.09 23.20
CA VAL A 409 13.56 -8.24 21.82
C VAL A 409 12.36 -8.39 20.90
N ARG A 410 12.22 -7.44 19.95
CA ARG A 410 11.21 -7.51 18.89
C ARG A 410 11.60 -8.53 17.85
N PHE A 411 10.66 -9.36 17.41
CA PHE A 411 10.89 -10.37 16.39
C PHE A 411 10.81 -9.73 15.00
N ASP A 412 11.56 -10.28 14.05
CA ASP A 412 11.35 -9.97 12.64
C ASP A 412 10.03 -10.61 12.18
N SER A 413 9.06 -9.79 11.77
CA SER A 413 7.77 -10.27 11.30
C SER A 413 7.84 -10.98 9.95
N THR A 414 8.98 -10.90 9.24
CA THR A 414 9.24 -11.60 7.98
C THR A 414 9.75 -13.04 8.18
N ASP A 415 10.34 -13.37 9.35
CA ASP A 415 10.78 -14.72 9.71
C ASP A 415 9.58 -15.67 9.89
N THR A 416 9.24 -16.39 8.82
CA THR A 416 8.11 -17.33 8.80
C THR A 416 8.35 -18.59 9.64
N THR A 417 9.58 -18.88 10.07
CA THR A 417 9.88 -20.04 10.92
C THR A 417 9.46 -19.78 12.36
N ARG A 418 9.68 -18.53 12.81
CA ARG A 418 9.33 -18.07 14.16
C ARG A 418 7.96 -17.41 14.23
N PHE A 419 7.56 -16.72 13.18
CA PHE A 419 6.38 -15.85 13.10
C PHE A 419 5.47 -16.30 11.94
N ASN A 420 4.66 -17.34 12.18
CA ASN A 420 3.69 -17.78 11.20
C ASN A 420 2.43 -16.92 11.34
N TYR A 421 2.27 -15.95 10.44
CA TYR A 421 1.06 -15.12 10.33
C TYR A 421 0.42 -15.30 8.97
N THR A 422 -0.81 -15.78 8.97
CA THR A 422 -1.69 -15.86 7.80
C THR A 422 -2.85 -14.89 7.98
N VAL A 423 -3.36 -14.36 6.87
CA VAL A 423 -4.56 -13.54 6.87
C VAL A 423 -5.36 -13.84 5.62
N THR A 424 -6.67 -13.99 5.75
CA THR A 424 -7.60 -14.21 4.65
C THR A 424 -8.76 -13.23 4.77
N ALA A 425 -9.37 -12.90 3.63
CA ALA A 425 -10.61 -12.15 3.60
C ALA A 425 -11.69 -12.96 2.88
N SER A 426 -12.87 -13.01 3.46
CA SER A 426 -14.08 -13.56 2.85
C SER A 426 -15.14 -12.47 2.80
N ARG A 427 -15.74 -12.27 1.62
CA ARG A 427 -16.93 -11.43 1.50
C ARG A 427 -18.09 -12.07 2.25
N VAL A 428 -18.80 -11.27 3.04
CA VAL A 428 -20.06 -11.64 3.66
C VAL A 428 -21.16 -11.18 2.71
N ASP A 429 -21.84 -12.14 2.08
CA ASP A 429 -23.07 -11.86 1.36
C ASP A 429 -24.23 -11.78 2.37
N GLY A 430 -25.05 -10.75 2.25
CA GLY A 430 -26.14 -10.40 3.18
C GLY A 430 -27.51 -10.43 2.53
#